data_AF-A0A1B7VB04-F1
#
_entry.id   AF-A0A1B7VB04-F1
#
_cell.length_a   1.000
_cell.length_b   1.000
_cell.length_c   1.000
_cell.angle_alpha   90.00
_cell.angle_beta   90.00
_cell.angle_gamma   90.00
#
_symmetry.space_group_name_H-M   'P 1'
#
loop_
_entity.id
_entity.type
_entity.pdbx_description
1 polymer ?
#
loop_
_entity_poly.entity_id
_entity_poly.type
_entity_poly.pdbx_seq_one_letter_code
_entity_poly.pdbx_strand_id
1 'polypeptide(L)'
;MAIKVQSFMSSQTTPVDFPVTYLESAVILQVPVRLTVLEAVSFKQTCQNLIAADLPPGQIFIDFQNTTFMDSSGLGSLVSNFKNSQEKGIKVTLRHVTPQVMAVLNLTGLDQVFPIESLHNLTLIATDNFTNSGKNTSRKVDPLPQTHNSVASWMKRLIDIVGSLVGLVITFILFIPIVIAIQIDDPGPIFFRQTRCGWMGKRFAIWKFRSMCVDAEARKSQIKNQVEGAFFKNDNDPRITKVGNFLRRTSLDELPQFWNVLKGEMSLVGTRPPTPDEVERYEVPEWQRLDVKPGMTGEWQVNGRSKVRSFEDVIRLDLQYQQNWTLVYDLKLIFKTITILFNKNSGAV
;
A
#
# COMPACT_ATOMS: atom_id res chain seq x y z
N MET A 1 17.42 11.32 9.48
CA MET A 1 15.98 10.98 9.37
C MET A 1 15.76 9.47 9.44
N ALA A 2 16.46 8.64 8.65
CA ALA A 2 16.38 7.16 8.73
C ALA A 2 16.84 6.53 10.08
N ILE A 3 17.79 7.16 10.78
CA ILE A 3 18.48 6.61 11.97
C ILE A 3 17.52 6.33 13.16
N LYS A 4 16.40 7.05 13.27
CA LYS A 4 15.48 6.95 14.43
C LYS A 4 14.32 5.97 14.23
N VAL A 5 13.92 5.68 12.99
CA VAL A 5 13.00 4.57 12.68
C VAL A 5 13.73 3.23 12.88
N GLN A 6 15.00 3.19 12.49
CA GLN A 6 15.90 2.06 12.75
C GLN A 6 15.96 1.73 14.25
N SER A 7 15.99 2.75 15.13
CA SER A 7 16.01 2.59 16.60
C SER A 7 14.78 1.90 17.20
N PHE A 8 13.61 1.94 16.57
CA PHE A 8 12.44 1.17 17.02
C PHE A 8 12.48 -0.29 16.57
N MET A 9 13.34 -0.62 15.60
CA MET A 9 13.47 -1.94 15.00
C MET A 9 14.82 -2.60 15.30
N SER A 10 15.72 -1.92 16.02
CA SER A 10 17.12 -2.32 16.25
C SER A 10 17.37 -3.00 17.60
N SER A 11 16.50 -3.90 18.04
CA SER A 11 16.95 -4.92 19.00
C SER A 11 17.62 -6.04 18.20
N GLN A 12 18.92 -5.87 17.94
CA GLN A 12 19.88 -6.89 17.48
C GLN A 12 19.50 -7.63 16.18
N THR A 13 20.04 -7.18 15.04
CA THR A 13 19.94 -7.95 13.78
C THR A 13 21.33 -8.24 13.24
N THR A 14 21.66 -9.53 13.15
CA THR A 14 22.77 -10.06 12.37
C THR A 14 22.55 -9.71 10.90
N PRO A 15 23.59 -9.31 10.15
CA PRO A 15 23.47 -9.07 8.71
C PRO A 15 22.96 -10.34 8.01
N VAL A 16 21.92 -10.21 7.20
CA VAL A 16 21.47 -11.30 6.33
C VAL A 16 22.28 -11.20 5.05
N ASP A 17 23.24 -12.11 4.87
CA ASP A 17 24.03 -12.18 3.66
C ASP A 17 23.24 -12.87 2.54
N PHE A 18 23.23 -12.25 1.36
CA PHE A 18 22.64 -12.80 0.16
C PHE A 18 23.75 -13.49 -0.66
N PRO A 19 23.62 -14.77 -1.01
CA PRO A 19 24.58 -15.40 -1.91
C PRO A 19 24.60 -14.68 -3.27
N VAL A 20 25.77 -14.18 -3.64
CA VAL A 20 26.02 -13.48 -4.92
C VAL A 20 26.94 -14.34 -5.77
N THR A 21 26.48 -14.72 -6.97
CA THR A 21 27.31 -15.40 -7.97
C THR A 21 27.66 -14.43 -9.08
N TYR A 22 28.95 -14.21 -9.32
CA TYR A 22 29.44 -13.34 -10.38
C TYR A 22 29.67 -14.14 -11.67
N LEU A 23 29.17 -13.62 -12.78
CA LEU A 23 29.43 -14.05 -14.15
C LEU A 23 30.16 -12.90 -14.88
N GLU A 24 30.73 -13.16 -16.05
CA GLU A 24 31.58 -12.19 -16.77
C GLU A 24 30.95 -10.80 -16.91
N SER A 25 29.65 -10.72 -17.26
CA SER A 25 28.92 -9.45 -17.42
C SER A 25 27.62 -9.37 -16.62
N ALA A 26 27.38 -10.33 -15.72
CA ALA A 26 26.12 -10.46 -14.99
C ALA A 26 26.33 -10.95 -13.56
N VAL A 27 25.37 -10.65 -12.69
CA VAL A 27 25.37 -11.11 -11.30
C VAL A 27 24.06 -11.83 -11.02
N ILE A 28 24.14 -12.97 -10.32
CA ILE A 28 22.97 -13.68 -9.81
C ILE A 28 22.91 -13.46 -8.30
N LEU A 29 21.80 -12.89 -7.84
CA LEU A 29 21.50 -12.61 -6.46
C LEU A 29 20.42 -13.57 -5.97
N GLN A 30 20.77 -14.51 -5.08
CA GLN A 30 19.83 -15.47 -4.54
C GLN A 30 19.02 -14.86 -3.40
N VAL A 31 17.69 -14.84 -3.55
CA VAL A 31 16.78 -14.35 -2.52
C VAL A 31 16.50 -15.48 -1.52
N PRO A 32 16.53 -15.20 -0.20
CA PRO A 32 16.26 -16.20 0.83
C PRO A 32 14.80 -16.68 0.80
N VAL A 33 14.51 -17.67 1.64
CA VAL A 33 13.18 -18.31 1.75
C VAL A 33 12.08 -17.29 2.07
N ARG A 34 12.41 -16.28 2.86
CA ARG A 34 11.50 -15.19 3.24
C ARG A 34 12.16 -13.87 2.92
N LEU A 35 11.46 -12.98 2.23
CA LEU A 35 11.88 -11.60 2.01
C LEU A 35 10.95 -10.68 2.81
N THR A 36 11.26 -10.50 4.09
CA THR A 36 10.53 -9.62 5.01
C THR A 36 11.32 -8.35 5.29
N VAL A 37 10.81 -7.44 6.13
CA VAL A 37 11.48 -6.17 6.44
C VAL A 37 12.99 -6.27 6.73
N LEU A 38 13.44 -7.30 7.46
CA LEU A 38 14.86 -7.46 7.80
C LEU A 38 15.71 -7.85 6.59
N GLU A 39 15.28 -8.86 5.84
CA GLU A 39 15.96 -9.29 4.62
C GLU A 39 15.88 -8.20 3.55
N ALA A 40 14.75 -7.49 3.45
CA ALA A 40 14.52 -6.45 2.45
C ALA A 40 15.47 -5.26 2.60
N VAL A 41 15.79 -4.85 3.84
CA VAL A 41 16.79 -3.80 4.09
C VAL A 41 18.17 -4.25 3.63
N SER A 42 18.55 -5.47 3.99
CA SER A 42 19.84 -6.07 3.58
C SER A 42 19.90 -6.24 2.06
N PHE A 43 18.82 -6.69 1.42
CA PHE A 43 18.68 -6.85 -0.03
C PHE A 43 18.83 -5.53 -0.78
N LYS A 44 18.23 -4.45 -0.27
CA LYS A 44 18.42 -3.09 -0.80
C LYS A 44 19.89 -2.70 -0.75
N GLN A 45 20.56 -2.89 0.39
CA GLN A 45 21.97 -2.55 0.54
C GLN A 45 22.87 -3.37 -0.39
N THR A 46 22.64 -4.69 -0.50
CA THR A 46 23.42 -5.55 -1.39
C THR A 46 23.31 -5.10 -2.85
N CYS A 47 22.10 -4.82 -3.33
CA CYS A 47 21.91 -4.30 -4.69
C CYS A 47 22.59 -2.94 -4.87
N GLN A 48 22.46 -2.02 -3.91
CA GLN A 48 23.12 -0.71 -3.99
C GLN A 48 24.64 -0.85 -4.08
N ASN A 49 25.25 -1.76 -3.31
CA ASN A 49 26.68 -2.02 -3.37
C ASN A 49 27.10 -2.59 -4.75
N LEU A 50 26.30 -3.47 -5.34
CA LEU A 50 26.55 -4.00 -6.70
C LEU A 50 26.45 -2.92 -7.78
N ILE A 51 25.48 -2.02 -7.64
CA ILE A 51 25.24 -0.91 -8.58
C ILE A 51 26.34 0.16 -8.46
N ALA A 52 26.88 0.37 -7.26
CA ALA A 52 27.89 1.38 -6.97
C ALA A 52 29.34 0.87 -7.08
N ALA A 53 29.55 -0.41 -7.43
CA ALA A 53 30.87 -0.98 -7.61
C ALA A 53 31.64 -0.26 -8.76
N ASP A 54 32.97 -0.24 -8.68
CA ASP A 54 33.83 0.38 -9.71
C ASP A 54 33.58 -0.20 -11.12
N LEU A 55 33.27 -1.50 -11.18
CA LEU A 55 32.83 -2.22 -12.36
C LEU A 55 31.41 -2.76 -12.11
N PRO A 56 30.36 -1.97 -12.38
CA PRO A 56 28.99 -2.42 -12.17
C PRO A 56 28.62 -3.49 -13.20
N PRO A 57 27.79 -4.48 -12.83
CA PRO A 57 27.36 -5.51 -13.76
C PRO A 57 26.43 -4.93 -14.83
N GLY A 58 26.53 -5.42 -16.07
CA GLY A 58 25.58 -5.05 -17.13
C GLY A 58 24.17 -5.62 -16.88
N GLN A 59 24.07 -6.72 -16.14
CA GLN A 59 22.81 -7.36 -15.79
C GLN A 59 22.80 -7.95 -14.38
N ILE A 60 21.69 -7.80 -13.67
CA ILE A 60 21.42 -8.42 -12.37
C ILE A 60 20.24 -9.38 -12.52
N PHE A 61 20.46 -10.64 -12.19
CA PHE A 61 19.43 -11.65 -12.05
C PHE A 61 19.05 -11.79 -10.58
N ILE A 62 17.76 -11.63 -10.29
CA ILE A 62 17.21 -11.82 -8.94
C ILE A 62 16.53 -13.17 -8.93
N ASP A 63 17.13 -14.13 -8.23
CA ASP A 63 16.69 -15.52 -8.22
C ASP A 63 15.81 -15.81 -7.00
N PHE A 64 14.55 -16.16 -7.26
CA PHE A 64 13.54 -16.46 -6.25
C PHE A 64 13.32 -17.97 -6.03
N GLN A 65 14.18 -18.85 -6.55
CA GLN A 65 13.98 -20.31 -6.53
C GLN A 65 13.50 -20.87 -5.18
N ASN A 66 14.01 -20.33 -4.07
CA ASN A 66 13.69 -20.79 -2.72
C ASN A 66 12.70 -19.87 -1.97
N THR A 67 12.32 -18.72 -2.54
CA THR A 67 11.50 -17.72 -1.86
C THR A 67 10.05 -18.14 -1.81
N THR A 68 9.55 -18.43 -0.62
CA THR A 68 8.16 -18.88 -0.38
C THR A 68 7.29 -17.79 0.24
N PHE A 69 7.89 -16.69 0.70
CA PHE A 69 7.19 -15.59 1.33
C PHE A 69 7.83 -14.24 1.00
N MET A 70 6.99 -13.26 0.67
CA MET A 70 7.39 -11.87 0.45
C MET A 70 6.31 -10.96 1.04
N ASP A 71 6.70 -10.02 1.88
CA ASP A 71 5.82 -9.00 2.42
C ASP A 71 5.91 -7.68 1.62
N SER A 72 5.23 -6.64 2.07
CA SER A 72 5.27 -5.34 1.40
C SER A 72 6.65 -4.69 1.44
N SER A 73 7.47 -4.94 2.46
CA SER A 73 8.86 -4.44 2.54
C SER A 73 9.75 -5.14 1.52
N GLY A 74 9.60 -6.46 1.38
CA GLY A 74 10.26 -7.23 0.33
C GLY A 74 9.93 -6.69 -1.06
N LEU A 75 8.65 -6.46 -1.34
CA LEU A 75 8.23 -5.85 -2.60
C LEU A 75 8.80 -4.42 -2.79
N GLY A 76 8.78 -3.61 -1.73
CA GLY A 76 9.32 -2.25 -1.75
C GLY A 76 10.81 -2.22 -2.07
N SER A 77 11.58 -3.14 -1.49
CA SER A 77 13.02 -3.29 -1.77
C SER A 77 13.26 -3.70 -3.23
N LEU A 78 12.44 -4.60 -3.78
CA LEU A 78 12.52 -5.02 -5.18
C LEU A 78 12.24 -3.84 -6.14
N VAL A 79 11.18 -3.07 -5.88
CA VAL A 79 10.85 -1.87 -6.68
C VAL A 79 11.95 -0.81 -6.59
N SER A 80 12.48 -0.55 -5.40
CA SER A 80 13.57 0.42 -5.19
C SER A 80 14.83 0.01 -5.94
N ASN A 81 15.25 -1.25 -5.82
CA ASN A 81 16.44 -1.76 -6.51
C ASN A 81 16.26 -1.73 -8.03
N PHE A 82 15.08 -2.08 -8.53
CA PHE A 82 14.79 -2.02 -9.97
C PHE A 82 14.91 -0.61 -10.53
N LYS A 83 14.30 0.38 -9.87
CA LYS A 83 14.41 1.79 -10.28
C LYS A 83 15.86 2.27 -10.30
N ASN A 84 16.60 2.02 -9.21
CA ASN A 84 18.01 2.42 -9.10
C ASN A 84 18.88 1.77 -10.19
N SER A 85 18.66 0.49 -10.51
CA SER A 85 19.38 -0.20 -11.58
C SER A 85 19.05 0.38 -12.96
N GLN A 86 17.78 0.68 -13.24
CA GLN A 86 17.37 1.29 -14.51
C GLN A 86 17.98 2.68 -14.72
N GLU A 87 18.05 3.51 -13.68
CA GLU A 87 18.72 4.83 -13.74
C GLU A 87 20.22 4.72 -14.09
N LYS A 88 20.84 3.57 -13.80
CA LYS A 88 22.24 3.27 -14.11
C LYS A 88 22.41 2.44 -15.40
N GLY A 89 21.32 2.17 -16.12
CA GLY A 89 21.35 1.35 -17.34
C GLY A 89 21.62 -0.14 -17.10
N ILE A 90 21.49 -0.62 -15.86
CA ILE A 90 21.71 -2.02 -15.49
C ILE A 90 20.40 -2.79 -15.72
N LYS A 91 20.45 -3.84 -16.54
CA LYS A 91 19.29 -4.69 -16.80
C LYS A 91 18.98 -5.55 -15.57
N VAL A 92 17.74 -5.54 -15.10
CA VAL A 92 17.30 -6.44 -14.01
C VAL A 92 16.32 -7.46 -14.58
N THR A 93 16.47 -8.72 -14.19
CA THR A 93 15.59 -9.81 -14.63
C THR A 93 15.31 -10.75 -13.46
N LEU A 94 14.04 -11.11 -13.26
CA LEU A 94 13.63 -12.03 -12.20
C LEU A 94 13.69 -13.47 -12.73
N ARG A 95 14.29 -14.38 -11.96
CA ARG A 95 14.45 -15.80 -12.29
C ARG A 95 13.78 -16.69 -11.26
N HIS A 96 13.36 -17.87 -11.70
CA HIS A 96 12.75 -18.91 -10.87
C HIS A 96 11.68 -18.36 -9.92
N VAL A 97 10.83 -17.47 -10.43
CA VAL A 97 9.81 -16.80 -9.61
C VAL A 97 8.78 -17.82 -9.15
N THR A 98 8.72 -18.07 -7.85
CA THR A 98 7.79 -19.03 -7.25
C THR A 98 6.35 -18.54 -7.36
N PRO A 99 5.35 -19.43 -7.29
CA PRO A 99 3.93 -19.04 -7.31
C PRO A 99 3.57 -18.01 -6.23
N GLN A 100 4.20 -18.07 -5.07
CA GLN A 100 3.96 -17.14 -3.96
C GLN A 100 4.46 -15.73 -4.27
N VAL A 101 5.65 -15.62 -4.88
CA VAL A 101 6.18 -14.32 -5.33
C VAL A 101 5.37 -13.81 -6.53
N MET A 102 5.03 -14.68 -7.48
CA MET A 102 4.15 -14.33 -8.60
C MET A 102 2.79 -13.80 -8.13
N ALA A 103 2.19 -14.38 -7.08
CA ALA A 103 0.93 -13.90 -6.52
C ALA A 103 1.03 -12.43 -6.05
N VAL A 104 2.16 -12.04 -5.44
CA VAL A 104 2.42 -10.66 -5.01
C VAL A 104 2.56 -9.73 -6.21
N LEU A 105 3.31 -10.14 -7.24
CA LEU A 105 3.51 -9.36 -8.46
C LEU A 105 2.18 -9.17 -9.21
N ASN A 106 1.41 -10.24 -9.40
CA ASN A 106 0.10 -10.22 -10.04
C ASN A 106 -0.92 -9.34 -9.28
N LEU A 107 -0.92 -9.42 -7.93
CA LEU A 107 -1.81 -8.61 -7.09
C LEU A 107 -1.60 -7.11 -7.29
N THR A 108 -0.36 -6.72 -7.55
CA THR A 108 0.09 -5.33 -7.65
C THR A 108 0.24 -4.84 -9.09
N GLY A 109 0.10 -5.74 -10.08
CA GLY A 109 0.32 -5.47 -11.50
C GLY A 109 1.79 -5.31 -11.89
N LEU A 110 2.71 -5.68 -10.98
CA LEU A 110 4.15 -5.55 -11.20
C LEU A 110 4.71 -6.68 -12.08
N ASP A 111 3.95 -7.76 -12.31
CA ASP A 111 4.23 -8.79 -13.30
C ASP A 111 4.40 -8.24 -14.72
N GLN A 112 3.76 -7.11 -15.02
CA GLN A 112 3.85 -6.42 -16.31
C GLN A 112 5.02 -5.42 -16.39
N VAL A 113 5.63 -5.11 -15.24
CA VAL A 113 6.71 -4.13 -15.13
C VAL A 113 8.06 -4.83 -15.09
N PHE A 114 8.17 -5.92 -14.33
CA PHE A 114 9.41 -6.66 -14.19
C PHE A 114 9.64 -7.60 -15.38
N PRO A 115 10.83 -7.58 -16.01
CA PRO A 115 11.24 -8.65 -16.91
C PRO A 115 11.38 -9.95 -16.11
N ILE A 116 10.51 -10.93 -16.39
CA ILE A 116 10.54 -12.25 -15.74
C ILE A 116 11.01 -13.27 -16.76
N GLU A 117 12.03 -14.06 -16.40
CA GLU A 117 12.49 -15.16 -17.22
C GLU A 117 11.44 -16.28 -17.20
N SER A 118 10.76 -16.43 -18.33
CA SER A 118 9.79 -17.48 -18.55
C SER A 118 10.49 -18.85 -18.59
N LEU A 119 10.02 -19.81 -17.80
CA LEU A 119 10.47 -21.21 -17.83
C LEU A 119 10.32 -21.87 -19.22
N HIS A 120 9.61 -21.25 -20.17
CA HIS A 120 9.34 -21.81 -21.49
C HIS A 120 10.57 -21.90 -22.43
N ASN A 121 11.69 -21.26 -22.11
CA ASN A 121 12.86 -21.28 -23.00
C ASN A 121 13.76 -22.52 -22.87
N LEU A 122 13.51 -23.41 -21.89
CA LEU A 122 14.28 -24.66 -21.72
C LEU A 122 13.65 -25.88 -22.41
N THR A 123 12.38 -25.82 -22.81
CA THR A 123 11.69 -26.93 -23.51
C THR A 123 11.70 -26.81 -25.03
N LEU A 124 12.03 -25.63 -25.57
CA LEU A 124 12.08 -25.38 -27.02
C LEU A 124 13.32 -25.95 -27.73
N ILE A 125 14.30 -26.49 -26.98
CA ILE A 125 15.43 -27.23 -27.57
C ILE A 125 15.14 -28.74 -27.65
N ALA A 126 14.07 -29.24 -27.00
CA ALA A 126 13.80 -30.67 -26.90
C ALA A 126 12.55 -31.15 -27.67
N THR A 127 11.72 -30.26 -28.23
CA THR A 127 10.50 -30.68 -28.94
C THR A 127 10.13 -29.74 -30.09
N ASP A 128 11.00 -29.65 -31.10
CA ASP A 128 10.52 -29.37 -32.45
C ASP A 128 9.77 -30.60 -32.95
N ASN A 129 8.45 -30.60 -32.78
CA ASN A 129 7.43 -31.23 -33.63
C ASN A 129 6.12 -31.32 -32.84
N PHE A 130 5.14 -30.48 -33.21
CA PHE A 130 3.69 -30.75 -33.34
C PHE A 130 2.84 -29.48 -33.10
N THR A 131 2.41 -28.90 -34.23
CA THR A 131 1.11 -28.29 -34.52
C THR A 131 0.33 -27.55 -33.41
N ASN A 132 0.14 -26.25 -33.68
CA ASN A 132 -1.02 -25.42 -33.38
C ASN A 132 -2.22 -26.10 -32.68
N SER A 133 -2.47 -25.71 -31.44
CA SER A 133 -3.82 -25.61 -30.91
C SER A 133 -3.82 -24.61 -29.76
N GLY A 134 -4.57 -23.52 -29.94
CA GLY A 134 -4.83 -22.54 -28.88
C GLY A 134 -5.43 -23.25 -27.67
N LYS A 135 -4.67 -23.27 -26.57
CA LYS A 135 -5.15 -23.73 -25.28
C LYS A 135 -5.19 -22.55 -24.33
N ASN A 136 -6.43 -22.11 -24.07
CA ASN A 136 -6.83 -21.43 -22.84
C ASN A 136 -6.21 -22.18 -21.65
N THR A 137 -5.11 -21.67 -21.13
CA THR A 137 -4.59 -22.09 -19.85
C THR A 137 -5.55 -21.54 -18.80
N SER A 138 -6.35 -22.44 -18.23
CA SER A 138 -7.08 -22.20 -16.99
C SER A 138 -6.08 -21.60 -15.99
N ARG A 139 -6.13 -20.27 -15.77
CA ARG A 139 -5.35 -19.60 -14.72
C ARG A 139 -5.73 -20.27 -13.41
N LYS A 140 -4.89 -21.18 -12.91
CA LYS A 140 -4.90 -21.51 -11.49
C LYS A 140 -4.81 -20.17 -10.78
N VAL A 141 -5.86 -19.81 -10.04
CA VAL A 141 -5.86 -18.58 -9.26
C VAL A 141 -4.76 -18.77 -8.23
N ASP A 142 -3.66 -18.06 -8.38
CA ASP A 142 -2.57 -18.11 -7.42
C ASP A 142 -3.14 -17.77 -6.03
N PRO A 143 -2.75 -18.50 -4.98
CA PRO A 143 -3.21 -18.19 -3.63
C PRO A 143 -2.81 -16.75 -3.29
N LEU A 144 -3.74 -15.99 -2.72
CA LEU A 144 -3.47 -14.63 -2.26
C LEU A 144 -2.30 -14.65 -1.25
N PRO A 145 -1.40 -13.64 -1.28
CA PRO A 145 -0.33 -13.58 -0.30
C PRO A 145 -0.90 -13.51 1.12
N GLN A 146 -0.19 -14.07 2.11
CA GLN A 146 -0.64 -14.08 3.50
C GLN A 146 0.32 -13.26 4.37
N THR A 147 0.31 -11.94 4.22
CA THR A 147 1.23 -11.05 4.94
C THR A 147 0.91 -10.89 6.43
N HIS A 148 -0.37 -10.84 6.77
CA HIS A 148 -0.83 -10.58 8.13
C HIS A 148 -2.15 -11.29 8.42
N ASN A 149 -2.34 -11.75 9.66
CA ASN A 149 -3.52 -12.53 10.09
C ASN A 149 -4.84 -11.79 9.83
N SER A 150 -4.84 -10.46 9.90
CA SER A 150 -6.03 -9.65 9.60
C SER A 150 -6.51 -9.81 8.16
N VAL A 151 -5.61 -9.98 7.19
CA VAL A 151 -5.99 -10.12 5.77
C VAL A 151 -6.58 -11.50 5.48
N ALA A 152 -6.08 -12.54 6.17
CA ALA A 152 -6.57 -13.91 6.04
C ALA A 152 -7.83 -14.20 6.89
N SER A 153 -8.22 -13.30 7.80
CA SER A 153 -9.32 -13.53 8.73
C SER A 153 -10.69 -13.42 8.05
N TRP A 154 -11.35 -14.57 7.86
CA TRP A 154 -12.72 -14.61 7.34
C TRP A 154 -13.73 -13.91 8.27
N MET A 155 -13.51 -13.97 9.60
CA MET A 155 -14.37 -13.33 10.58
C MET A 155 -14.27 -11.80 10.49
N LYS A 156 -13.04 -11.26 10.35
CA LYS A 156 -12.85 -9.84 10.08
C LYS A 156 -13.57 -9.42 8.80
N ARG A 157 -13.45 -10.24 7.75
CA ARG A 157 -14.13 -9.97 6.48
C ARG A 157 -15.66 -9.97 6.62
N LEU A 158 -16.22 -10.86 7.43
CA LEU A 158 -17.66 -10.87 7.72
C LEU A 158 -18.09 -9.58 8.43
N ILE A 159 -17.34 -9.14 9.45
CA ILE A 159 -17.57 -7.87 10.14
C ILE A 159 -17.51 -6.70 9.15
N ASP A 160 -16.51 -6.68 8.27
CA ASP A 160 -16.35 -5.66 7.23
C ASP A 160 -17.58 -5.60 6.31
N ILE A 161 -18.07 -6.76 5.84
CA ILE A 161 -19.25 -6.83 4.98
C ILE A 161 -20.47 -6.29 5.72
N VAL A 162 -20.77 -6.80 6.92
CA VAL A 162 -21.95 -6.39 7.71
C VAL A 162 -21.90 -4.90 8.01
N GLY A 163 -20.78 -4.39 8.52
CA GLY A 163 -20.64 -2.98 8.83
C GLY A 163 -20.66 -2.09 7.58
N SER A 164 -20.14 -2.56 6.44
CA SER A 164 -20.24 -1.82 5.18
C SER A 164 -21.68 -1.73 4.66
N LEU A 165 -22.49 -2.79 4.81
CA LEU A 165 -23.90 -2.75 4.43
C LEU A 165 -24.68 -1.75 5.28
N VAL A 166 -24.46 -1.75 6.61
CA VAL A 166 -25.06 -0.75 7.51
C VAL A 166 -24.64 0.66 7.11
N GLY A 167 -23.34 0.88 6.87
CA GLY A 167 -22.81 2.15 6.43
C GLY A 167 -23.37 2.62 5.09
N LEU A 168 -23.57 1.72 4.13
CA LEU A 168 -24.18 2.03 2.84
C LEU A 168 -25.67 2.38 2.96
N VAL A 169 -26.43 1.75 3.86
CA VAL A 169 -27.81 2.15 4.15
C VAL A 169 -27.87 3.56 4.73
N ILE A 170 -26.98 3.89 5.67
CA ILE A 170 -26.86 5.26 6.20
C ILE A 170 -26.50 6.25 5.08
N THR A 171 -25.54 5.86 4.23
CA THR A 171 -25.12 6.66 3.06
C THR A 171 -26.30 6.94 2.14
N PHE A 172 -27.13 5.93 1.87
CA PHE A 172 -28.31 6.05 1.01
C PHE A 172 -29.35 7.02 1.59
N ILE A 173 -29.66 6.90 2.89
CA ILE A 173 -30.62 7.78 3.58
C ILE A 173 -30.14 9.23 3.55
N LEU A 174 -28.84 9.47 3.78
CA LEU A 174 -28.26 10.81 3.81
C LEU A 174 -27.87 11.34 2.43
N PHE A 175 -27.98 10.54 1.37
CA PHE A 175 -27.48 10.88 0.04
C PHE A 175 -28.11 12.16 -0.51
N ILE A 176 -29.45 12.20 -0.56
CA ILE A 176 -30.20 13.32 -1.13
C ILE A 176 -29.89 14.67 -0.46
N PRO A 177 -29.99 14.81 0.89
CA PRO A 177 -29.68 16.09 1.52
C PRO A 177 -28.21 16.51 1.35
N ILE A 178 -27.26 15.57 1.38
CA ILE A 178 -25.84 15.87 1.15
C ILE A 178 -25.62 16.38 -0.27
N VAL A 179 -26.20 15.71 -1.28
CA VAL A 179 -26.10 16.10 -2.68
C VAL A 179 -26.64 17.51 -2.91
N ILE A 180 -27.83 17.80 -2.37
CA ILE A 180 -28.44 19.14 -2.49
C ILE A 180 -27.53 20.19 -1.86
N ALA A 181 -27.00 19.94 -0.66
CA ALA A 181 -26.10 20.87 0.01
C ALA A 181 -24.81 21.12 -0.79
N ILE A 182 -24.20 20.07 -1.36
CA ILE A 182 -23.01 20.19 -2.21
C ILE A 182 -23.32 21.02 -3.47
N GLN A 183 -24.43 20.75 -4.16
CA GLN A 183 -24.78 21.46 -5.39
C GLN A 183 -25.09 22.94 -5.17
N ILE A 184 -25.65 23.30 -4.01
CA ILE A 184 -25.92 24.71 -3.66
C ILE A 184 -24.62 25.45 -3.34
N ASP A 185 -23.67 24.81 -2.67
CA ASP A 185 -22.42 25.44 -2.21
C ASP A 185 -21.36 25.55 -3.32
N ASP A 186 -21.20 24.50 -4.13
CA ASP A 186 -20.27 24.44 -5.26
C ASP A 186 -20.84 23.48 -6.34
N PRO A 187 -21.56 23.96 -7.37
CA PRO A 187 -22.12 23.09 -8.41
C PRO A 187 -21.06 22.20 -9.10
N GLY A 188 -21.45 21.00 -9.53
CA GLY A 188 -20.55 20.08 -10.26
C GLY A 188 -20.60 18.62 -9.80
N PRO A 189 -19.51 17.85 -9.92
CA PRO A 189 -19.50 16.43 -9.56
C PRO A 189 -19.81 16.18 -8.08
N ILE A 190 -20.70 15.24 -7.78
CA ILE A 190 -21.06 14.90 -6.40
C ILE A 190 -19.94 14.14 -5.68
N PHE A 191 -19.33 13.20 -6.39
CA PHE A 191 -18.31 12.32 -5.85
C PHE A 191 -16.92 12.80 -6.22
N PHE A 192 -16.02 12.68 -5.27
CA PHE A 192 -14.58 12.77 -5.48
C PHE A 192 -13.97 11.37 -5.48
N ARG A 193 -13.03 11.15 -6.39
CA ARG A 193 -12.29 9.90 -6.54
C ARG A 193 -10.80 10.17 -6.57
N GLN A 194 -10.03 9.40 -5.79
CA GLN A 194 -8.57 9.50 -5.80
C GLN A 194 -7.92 8.12 -5.79
N THR A 195 -6.83 7.96 -6.52
CA THR A 195 -6.04 6.73 -6.46
C THR A 195 -5.32 6.65 -5.11
N ARG A 196 -5.38 5.47 -4.50
CA ARG A 196 -4.73 5.11 -3.24
C ARG A 196 -4.08 3.75 -3.37
N CYS A 197 -3.10 3.49 -2.52
CA CYS A 197 -2.48 2.18 -2.38
C CYS A 197 -3.13 1.45 -1.19
N GLY A 198 -3.51 0.20 -1.42
CA GLY A 198 -4.05 -0.69 -0.40
C GLY A 198 -3.04 -1.73 0.04
N TRP A 199 -3.55 -2.89 0.41
CA TRP A 199 -2.74 -4.04 0.79
C TRP A 199 -1.70 -4.38 -0.30
N MET A 200 -0.45 -4.61 0.10
CA MET A 200 0.73 -4.81 -0.77
C MET A 200 1.02 -3.66 -1.73
N GLY A 201 0.45 -2.48 -1.51
CA GLY A 201 0.57 -1.35 -2.44
C GLY A 201 -0.38 -1.42 -3.64
N LYS A 202 -1.31 -2.39 -3.67
CA LYS A 202 -2.30 -2.53 -4.76
C LYS A 202 -3.09 -1.23 -4.92
N ARG A 203 -3.09 -0.66 -6.12
CA ARG A 203 -3.82 0.58 -6.39
C ARG A 203 -5.33 0.34 -6.44
N PHE A 204 -6.09 1.23 -5.81
CA PHE A 204 -7.56 1.27 -5.89
C PHE A 204 -8.06 2.72 -5.86
N ALA A 205 -9.32 2.91 -6.25
CA ALA A 205 -9.96 4.22 -6.23
C ALA A 205 -10.77 4.41 -4.95
N ILE A 206 -10.35 5.34 -4.09
CA ILE A 206 -11.11 5.72 -2.90
C ILE A 206 -12.25 6.67 -3.28
N TRP A 207 -13.45 6.45 -2.73
CA TRP A 207 -14.64 7.26 -3.01
C TRP A 207 -14.99 8.15 -1.83
N LYS A 208 -15.31 9.41 -2.10
CA LYS A 208 -15.79 10.38 -1.11
C LYS A 208 -16.88 11.25 -1.72
N PHE A 209 -17.71 11.88 -0.88
CA PHE A 209 -18.43 13.05 -1.34
C PHE A 209 -17.44 14.20 -1.54
N ARG A 210 -17.67 15.02 -2.56
CA ARG A 210 -16.84 16.20 -2.81
C ARG A 210 -17.01 17.20 -1.65
N SER A 211 -15.92 17.51 -0.99
CA SER A 211 -15.83 18.47 0.12
C SER A 211 -14.86 19.62 -0.16
N MET A 212 -14.31 19.67 -1.38
CA MET A 212 -13.45 20.74 -1.88
C MET A 212 -13.98 21.26 -3.23
N CYS A 213 -13.59 22.46 -3.63
CA CYS A 213 -13.94 23.04 -4.93
C CYS A 213 -13.48 22.16 -6.12
N VAL A 214 -14.16 22.28 -7.27
CA VAL A 214 -13.88 21.45 -8.48
C VAL A 214 -12.40 21.44 -8.87
N ASP A 215 -11.72 22.59 -8.76
CA ASP A 215 -10.33 22.80 -9.17
C ASP A 215 -9.29 22.52 -8.06
N ALA A 216 -9.72 21.90 -6.95
CA ALA A 216 -8.89 21.71 -5.77
C ALA A 216 -7.57 20.96 -6.03
N GLU A 217 -7.58 19.91 -6.85
CA GLU A 217 -6.35 19.17 -7.15
C GLU A 217 -5.36 20.02 -7.96
N ALA A 218 -5.83 20.85 -8.90
CA ALA A 218 -4.99 21.76 -9.68
C ALA A 218 -4.34 22.84 -8.80
N ARG A 219 -5.03 23.27 -7.74
CA ARG A 219 -4.54 24.27 -6.78
C ARG A 219 -3.64 23.70 -5.68
N LYS A 220 -3.51 22.37 -5.58
CA LYS A 220 -2.77 21.71 -4.49
C LYS A 220 -1.32 22.18 -4.37
N SER A 221 -0.64 22.34 -5.51
CA SER A 221 0.77 22.75 -5.57
C SER A 221 1.02 24.19 -5.06
N GLN A 222 -0.03 25.02 -5.02
CA GLN A 222 0.03 26.40 -4.56
C GLN A 222 -0.15 26.52 -3.04
N ILE A 223 -0.44 25.41 -2.34
CA ILE A 223 -0.75 25.39 -0.93
C ILE A 223 0.42 24.82 -0.15
N LYS A 224 0.88 25.58 0.85
CA LYS A 224 1.96 25.16 1.73
C LYS A 224 1.56 23.91 2.52
N ASN A 225 2.38 22.87 2.45
CA ASN A 225 2.28 21.71 3.34
C ASN A 225 2.74 22.09 4.75
N GLN A 226 1.95 21.79 5.77
CA GLN A 226 2.25 22.14 7.17
C GLN A 226 2.91 20.99 7.96
N VAL A 227 3.08 19.83 7.33
CA VAL A 227 3.72 18.65 7.90
C VAL A 227 4.96 18.27 7.11
N GLU A 228 5.91 17.64 7.81
CA GLU A 228 7.12 17.10 7.19
C GLU A 228 6.87 15.65 6.72
N GLY A 229 7.63 15.23 5.70
CA GLY A 229 7.59 13.87 5.16
C GLY A 229 6.62 13.69 3.99
N ALA A 230 6.22 12.43 3.75
CA ALA A 230 5.60 12.04 2.49
C ALA A 230 4.13 12.50 2.32
N PHE A 231 3.44 12.88 3.40
CA PHE A 231 2.00 13.19 3.38
C PHE A 231 1.70 14.69 3.40
N PHE A 232 0.49 15.05 2.95
CA PHE A 232 0.01 16.44 2.89
C PHE A 232 -1.01 16.73 3.99
N LYS A 233 -0.82 17.84 4.71
CA LYS A 233 -1.80 18.39 5.66
C LYS A 233 -1.71 19.91 5.67
N ASN A 234 -2.88 20.57 5.67
CA ASN A 234 -3.03 21.99 5.87
C ASN A 234 -4.34 22.25 6.63
N ASP A 235 -4.23 22.81 7.83
CA ASP A 235 -5.34 23.02 8.76
C ASP A 235 -6.35 24.08 8.25
N ASN A 236 -5.93 25.00 7.37
CA ASN A 236 -6.78 26.06 6.81
C ASN A 236 -6.73 26.00 5.28
N ASP A 237 -7.03 24.83 4.73
CA ASP A 237 -6.99 24.59 3.29
C ASP A 237 -8.07 25.41 2.56
N PRO A 238 -7.70 26.42 1.74
CA PRO A 238 -8.66 27.33 1.10
C PRO A 238 -9.50 26.67 0.01
N ARG A 239 -9.24 25.39 -0.30
CA ARG A 239 -10.01 24.61 -1.28
C ARG A 239 -11.26 23.99 -0.68
N ILE A 240 -11.39 23.96 0.65
CA ILE A 240 -12.53 23.36 1.34
C ILE A 240 -13.72 24.30 1.25
N THR A 241 -14.87 23.78 0.80
CA THR A 241 -16.11 24.58 0.72
C THR A 241 -16.78 24.71 2.09
N LYS A 242 -17.82 25.54 2.25
CA LYS A 242 -18.48 25.71 3.56
C LYS A 242 -19.20 24.42 3.99
N VAL A 243 -19.93 23.80 3.06
CA VAL A 243 -20.55 22.48 3.25
C VAL A 243 -19.47 21.42 3.37
N GLY A 244 -18.39 21.51 2.59
CA GLY A 244 -17.25 20.61 2.68
C GLY A 244 -16.61 20.57 4.07
N ASN A 245 -16.46 21.73 4.71
CA ASN A 245 -15.97 21.82 6.09
C ASN A 245 -16.89 21.07 7.07
N PHE A 246 -18.21 21.24 6.93
CA PHE A 246 -19.19 20.48 7.73
C PHE A 246 -19.09 18.97 7.50
N LEU A 247 -19.01 18.53 6.23
CA LEU A 247 -18.91 17.11 5.88
C LEU A 247 -17.63 16.47 6.45
N ARG A 248 -16.49 17.16 6.37
CA ARG A 248 -15.20 16.66 6.90
C ARG A 248 -15.18 16.60 8.41
N ARG A 249 -15.72 17.62 9.08
CA ARG A 249 -15.83 17.67 10.55
C ARG A 249 -16.67 16.51 11.08
N THR A 250 -17.74 16.17 10.38
CA THR A 250 -18.66 15.07 10.73
C THR A 250 -18.25 13.72 10.11
N SER A 251 -17.21 13.70 9.28
CA SER A 251 -16.77 12.54 8.49
C SER A 251 -17.84 11.97 7.56
N LEU A 252 -18.87 12.76 7.25
CA LEU A 252 -19.92 12.40 6.29
C LEU A 252 -19.37 12.30 4.87
N ASP A 253 -18.30 13.03 4.54
CA ASP A 253 -17.65 12.95 3.22
C ASP A 253 -17.05 11.57 2.94
N GLU A 254 -16.77 10.78 3.99
CA GLU A 254 -16.14 9.47 3.88
C GLU A 254 -17.13 8.30 3.73
N LEU A 255 -18.44 8.55 3.89
CA LEU A 255 -19.48 7.53 3.78
C LEU A 255 -19.41 6.68 2.49
N PRO A 256 -19.12 7.24 1.30
CA PRO A 256 -18.99 6.43 0.08
C PRO A 256 -17.87 5.37 0.15
N GLN A 257 -16.90 5.49 1.07
CA GLN A 257 -15.85 4.49 1.27
C GLN A 257 -16.38 3.15 1.79
N PHE A 258 -17.59 3.08 2.35
CA PHE A 258 -18.21 1.80 2.68
C PHE A 258 -18.36 0.89 1.44
N TRP A 259 -18.45 1.47 0.24
CA TRP A 259 -18.39 0.72 -1.01
C TRP A 259 -17.03 0.06 -1.24
N ASN A 260 -15.92 0.75 -0.90
CA ASN A 260 -14.57 0.19 -0.98
C ASN A 260 -14.39 -0.96 0.04
N VAL A 261 -14.97 -0.82 1.24
CA VAL A 261 -14.99 -1.91 2.23
C VAL A 261 -15.79 -3.10 1.71
N LEU A 262 -16.98 -2.88 1.14
CA LEU A 262 -17.80 -3.95 0.60
C LEU A 262 -17.10 -4.69 -0.55
N LYS A 263 -16.36 -4.01 -1.43
CA LYS A 263 -15.53 -4.67 -2.46
C LYS A 263 -14.30 -5.40 -1.92
N GLY A 264 -13.91 -5.11 -0.67
CA GLY A 264 -12.71 -5.67 -0.05
C GLY A 264 -11.41 -4.98 -0.44
N GLU A 265 -11.48 -3.79 -1.05
CA GLU A 265 -10.33 -2.90 -1.28
C GLU A 265 -9.84 -2.28 0.03
N MET A 266 -10.79 -2.01 0.94
CA MET A 266 -10.58 -1.53 2.30
C MET A 266 -11.21 -2.48 3.33
N SER A 267 -10.95 -2.20 4.59
CA SER A 267 -11.57 -2.80 5.78
C SER A 267 -12.22 -1.67 6.61
N LEU A 268 -13.11 -2.00 7.55
CA LEU A 268 -13.62 -1.02 8.51
C LEU A 268 -12.48 -0.46 9.37
N VAL A 269 -11.59 -1.34 9.82
CA VAL A 269 -10.41 -1.01 10.63
C VAL A 269 -9.14 -1.46 9.93
N GLY A 270 -8.15 -0.58 9.85
CA GLY A 270 -6.91 -0.81 9.13
C GLY A 270 -5.99 0.41 9.16
N THR A 271 -4.92 0.37 8.38
CA THR A 271 -3.98 1.49 8.27
C THR A 271 -4.53 2.60 7.37
N ARG A 272 -3.96 3.79 7.43
CA ARG A 272 -4.35 4.89 6.51
C ARG A 272 -3.99 4.51 5.07
N PRO A 273 -4.89 4.64 4.08
CA PRO A 273 -4.53 4.43 2.67
C PRO A 273 -3.65 5.58 2.15
N PRO A 274 -2.36 5.34 1.80
CA PRO A 274 -1.51 6.38 1.21
C PRO A 274 -1.80 6.59 -0.28
N THR A 275 -1.39 7.74 -0.79
CA THR A 275 -1.29 8.05 -2.21
C THR A 275 -0.14 7.26 -2.86
N PRO A 276 -0.19 7.04 -4.18
CA PRO A 276 0.96 6.50 -4.92
C PRO A 276 2.24 7.32 -4.70
N ASP A 277 2.15 8.65 -4.70
CA ASP A 277 3.30 9.55 -4.50
C ASP A 277 3.91 9.43 -3.10
N GLU A 278 3.08 9.15 -2.08
CA GLU A 278 3.56 8.83 -0.73
C GLU A 278 4.40 7.55 -0.79
N VAL A 279 3.86 6.46 -1.35
CA VAL A 279 4.51 5.14 -1.41
C VAL A 279 5.81 5.18 -2.22
N GLU A 280 5.87 5.99 -3.28
CA GLU A 280 7.09 6.16 -4.08
C GLU A 280 8.27 6.73 -3.29
N ARG A 281 7.99 7.49 -2.23
CA ARG A 281 9.02 8.07 -1.34
C ARG A 281 9.35 7.19 -0.13
N TYR A 282 8.73 6.02 0.00
CA TYR A 282 8.92 5.18 1.17
C TYR A 282 10.30 4.53 1.17
N GLU A 283 10.93 4.58 2.34
CA GLU A 283 12.03 3.67 2.67
C GLU A 283 11.50 2.26 2.89
N VAL A 284 12.36 1.25 2.69
CA VAL A 284 11.98 -0.17 2.74
C VAL A 284 11.21 -0.55 4.01
N PRO A 285 11.63 -0.14 5.23
CA PRO A 285 10.87 -0.45 6.45
C PRO A 285 9.48 0.18 6.49
N GLU A 286 9.29 1.31 5.82
CA GLU A 286 8.03 2.06 5.83
C GLU A 286 6.96 1.36 4.98
N TRP A 287 7.37 0.51 4.04
CA TRP A 287 6.44 -0.31 3.26
C TRP A 287 5.65 -1.28 4.13
N GLN A 288 6.21 -1.76 5.25
CA GLN A 288 5.58 -2.74 6.17
C GLN A 288 4.16 -2.33 6.60
N ARG A 289 3.85 -1.03 6.65
CA ARG A 289 2.48 -0.55 6.93
C ARG A 289 1.41 -1.03 5.93
N LEU A 290 1.84 -1.51 4.75
CA LEU A 290 1.01 -2.02 3.67
C LEU A 290 0.76 -3.53 3.75
N ASP A 291 1.22 -4.21 4.81
CA ASP A 291 0.96 -5.64 5.05
C ASP A 291 -0.49 -5.94 5.47
N VAL A 292 -1.31 -4.92 5.70
CA VAL A 292 -2.73 -5.05 6.00
C VAL A 292 -3.58 -4.23 5.03
N LYS A 293 -4.88 -4.54 4.97
CA LYS A 293 -5.82 -3.69 4.23
C LYS A 293 -5.94 -2.32 4.92
N PRO A 294 -6.02 -1.22 4.14
CA PRO A 294 -6.32 0.07 4.72
C PRO A 294 -7.73 0.10 5.33
N GLY A 295 -7.91 0.97 6.32
CA GLY A 295 -9.13 1.10 7.10
C GLY A 295 -9.87 2.41 6.88
N MET A 296 -11.20 2.40 7.05
CA MET A 296 -11.96 3.64 7.27
C MET A 296 -11.55 4.28 8.61
N THR A 297 -11.34 3.45 9.64
CA THR A 297 -10.74 3.86 10.91
C THR A 297 -9.49 3.05 11.26
N GLY A 298 -8.77 3.47 12.30
CA GLY A 298 -7.52 2.89 12.76
C GLY A 298 -6.94 3.67 13.93
N GLU A 299 -5.77 3.26 14.39
CA GLU A 299 -5.02 3.95 15.45
C GLU A 299 -4.73 5.42 15.10
N TRP A 300 -4.46 5.68 13.83
CA TRP A 300 -4.30 7.03 13.30
C TRP A 300 -5.55 7.90 13.52
N GLN A 301 -6.72 7.40 13.16
CA GLN A 301 -7.99 8.14 13.26
C GLN A 301 -8.36 8.40 14.73
N VAL A 302 -8.09 7.43 15.61
CA VAL A 302 -8.47 7.48 17.02
C VAL A 302 -7.49 8.31 17.85
N ASN A 303 -6.18 8.17 17.63
CA ASN A 303 -5.15 8.81 18.46
C ASN A 303 -4.42 9.98 17.76
N GLY A 304 -4.49 10.07 16.43
CA GLY A 304 -3.58 10.90 15.63
C GLY A 304 -4.17 12.14 14.92
N ARG A 305 -5.49 12.25 14.76
CA ARG A 305 -6.17 13.27 13.90
C ARG A 305 -5.55 14.68 13.91
N SER A 306 -5.43 15.32 15.07
CA SER A 306 -4.89 16.69 15.19
C SER A 306 -3.46 16.75 15.75
N LYS A 307 -2.99 15.68 16.40
CA LYS A 307 -1.74 15.69 17.17
C LYS A 307 -0.53 15.20 16.38
N VAL A 308 -0.73 14.40 15.35
CA VAL A 308 0.39 13.88 14.58
C VAL A 308 0.88 14.91 13.58
N ARG A 309 2.16 15.24 13.69
CA ARG A 309 2.86 16.23 12.85
C ARG A 309 4.00 15.63 12.03
N SER A 310 4.38 14.38 12.30
CA SER A 310 5.46 13.68 11.61
C SER A 310 4.93 12.46 10.86
N PHE A 311 5.60 12.08 9.78
CA PHE A 311 5.26 10.88 9.02
C PHE A 311 5.63 9.61 9.80
N GLU A 312 6.69 9.68 10.60
CA GLU A 312 7.15 8.61 11.49
C GLU A 312 6.09 8.23 12.52
N ASP A 313 5.35 9.21 13.06
CA ASP A 313 4.22 8.95 13.95
C ASP A 313 3.07 8.21 13.24
N VAL A 314 2.84 8.49 11.95
CA VAL A 314 1.87 7.75 11.13
C VAL A 314 2.26 6.27 11.09
N ILE A 315 3.52 6.01 10.70
CA ILE A 315 4.06 4.66 10.57
C ILE A 315 3.98 3.93 11.91
N ARG A 316 4.38 4.59 13.00
CA ARG A 316 4.33 4.02 14.35
C ARG A 316 2.91 3.57 14.74
N LEU A 317 1.90 4.42 14.52
CA LEU A 317 0.51 4.09 14.83
C LEU A 317 -0.01 2.93 13.95
N ASP A 318 0.37 2.92 12.67
CA ASP A 318 0.01 1.84 11.75
C ASP A 318 0.65 0.50 12.13
N LEU A 319 1.94 0.48 12.47
CA LEU A 319 2.64 -0.73 12.93
C LEU A 319 2.12 -1.20 14.29
N GLN A 320 1.79 -0.26 15.20
CA GLN A 320 1.16 -0.59 16.47
C GLN A 320 -0.20 -1.25 16.28
N TYR A 321 -1.00 -0.80 15.29
CA TYR A 321 -2.24 -1.48 14.93
C TYR A 321 -2.00 -2.92 14.50
N GLN A 322 -1.03 -3.16 13.61
CA GLN A 322 -0.71 -4.49 13.13
C GLN A 322 -0.27 -5.41 14.28
N GLN A 323 0.65 -4.95 15.13
CA GLN A 323 1.16 -5.73 16.26
C GLN A 323 0.07 -6.12 17.27
N ASN A 324 -0.87 -5.22 17.55
CA ASN A 324 -1.93 -5.43 18.54
C ASN A 324 -3.23 -6.00 17.92
N TRP A 325 -3.21 -6.35 16.64
CA TRP A 325 -4.43 -6.70 15.93
C TRP A 325 -5.11 -7.94 16.54
N THR A 326 -6.35 -7.74 16.96
CA THR A 326 -7.31 -8.80 17.27
C THR A 326 -8.70 -8.32 16.83
N LEU A 327 -9.66 -9.24 16.67
CA LEU A 327 -11.04 -8.85 16.36
C LEU A 327 -11.64 -7.93 17.44
N VAL A 328 -11.31 -8.18 18.71
CA VAL A 328 -11.72 -7.32 19.84
C VAL A 328 -11.09 -5.94 19.72
N TYR A 329 -9.83 -5.87 19.27
CA TYR A 329 -9.16 -4.59 19.06
C TYR A 329 -9.81 -3.77 17.94
N ASP A 330 -10.20 -4.41 16.84
CA ASP A 330 -10.97 -3.76 15.76
C ASP A 330 -12.28 -3.18 16.30
N LEU A 331 -13.07 -3.96 17.06
CA LEU A 331 -14.32 -3.48 17.66
C LEU A 331 -14.10 -2.30 18.61
N LYS A 332 -13.02 -2.34 19.41
CA LYS A 332 -12.63 -1.23 20.29
C LYS A 332 -12.31 0.04 19.50
N LEU A 333 -11.58 -0.07 18.40
CA LEU A 333 -11.27 1.08 17.54
C LEU A 333 -12.52 1.64 16.87
N ILE A 334 -13.43 0.80 16.39
CA ILE A 334 -14.74 1.23 15.85
C ILE A 334 -15.51 2.04 16.91
N PHE A 335 -15.66 1.49 18.12
CA PHE A 335 -16.40 2.16 19.19
C PHE A 335 -15.76 3.49 19.60
N LYS A 336 -14.43 3.53 19.72
CA LYS A 336 -13.70 4.79 19.98
C LYS A 336 -13.93 5.81 18.88
N THR A 337 -13.93 5.39 17.62
CA THR A 337 -14.19 6.28 16.47
C THR A 337 -15.57 6.91 16.56
N ILE A 338 -16.59 6.10 16.83
CA ILE A 338 -17.97 6.57 17.00
C ILE A 338 -18.05 7.60 18.14
N THR A 339 -17.44 7.29 19.28
CA THR A 339 -17.40 8.20 20.45
C THR A 339 -16.71 9.52 20.14
N ILE A 340 -15.62 9.50 19.37
CA ILE A 340 -14.89 10.69 18.93
C ILE A 340 -15.76 11.56 18.01
N LEU A 341 -16.54 10.97 17.11
CA LEU A 341 -17.42 11.72 16.21
C LEU A 341 -18.54 12.46 16.95
N PHE A 342 -18.98 11.96 18.11
CA PHE A 342 -19.98 12.63 18.95
C PHE A 342 -19.39 13.70 19.88
N ASN A 343 -18.07 13.74 20.07
CA ASN A 343 -17.41 14.78 20.87
C ASN A 343 -17.13 16.03 20.01
N LYS A 344 -17.82 17.15 20.33
CA LYS A 344 -17.79 18.44 19.59
C LYS A 344 -16.38 19.02 19.34
N ASN A 345 -15.36 18.61 20.09
CA ASN A 345 -14.00 19.16 20.02
C ASN A 345 -13.03 18.29 19.18
N SER A 346 -13.51 17.25 18.48
CA SER A 346 -12.65 16.26 17.81
C SER A 346 -12.76 16.24 16.28
N GLY A 347 -13.34 17.30 15.70
CA GLY A 347 -13.37 17.50 14.25
C GLY A 347 -11.98 17.45 13.64
N ALA A 348 -11.86 16.84 12.45
CA ALA A 348 -10.67 17.02 11.63
C ALA A 348 -10.56 18.51 11.26
N VAL A 349 -9.44 19.13 11.64
CA VAL A 349 -8.97 20.38 11.06
C VAL A 349 -8.11 19.99 9.85
#